data_AF-H2CDD2-F1
#
_entry.id   AF-H2CDD2-F1
#
_cell.length_a   1.000
_cell.length_b   1.000
_cell.length_c   1.000
_cell.angle_alpha   90.00
_cell.angle_beta   90.00
_cell.angle_gamma   90.00
#
_symmetry.space_group_name_H-M   'P 1'
#
loop_
_entity.id
_entity.type
_entity.pdbx_description
1 polymer ?
#
loop_
_entity_poly.entity_id
_entity_poly.type
_entity_poly.pdbx_seq_one_letter_code
_entity_poly.pdbx_strand_id
1 'polypeptide(L)'
;MNKVEILSLSISLLFLLFSANLYAAPPACNELEDETRILCEAKAFAAADHRLNERYPKIREKLSASLQKALLEQQRNWLEYRDSMCAMNPSLENPADRVQCLTDLTLSRIDYLEKAWREKAPTGHAGNYDDGFGGSLQIVEKGGRWHFKLEAVRGPTSHVGEFEGVMPPLKDEYYFKSGSGDDVCELQFLRRERAIEVSEVKCSYYHGVRAYFSGIYYRMP
;
A
#
# COMPACT_ATOMS: atom_id res chain seq x y z
N MET A 1 -23.91 -47.27 53.96
CA MET A 1 -23.66 -45.85 53.61
C MET A 1 -22.94 -45.19 54.77
N ASN A 2 -21.61 -45.12 54.68
CA ASN A 2 -20.73 -44.60 55.73
C ASN A 2 -20.38 -43.14 55.43
N LYS A 3 -20.31 -42.30 56.48
CA LYS A 3 -19.99 -40.86 56.42
C LYS A 3 -18.69 -40.51 55.68
N VAL A 4 -17.82 -41.48 55.42
CA VAL A 4 -16.53 -41.33 54.74
C VAL A 4 -16.68 -41.18 53.21
N GLU A 5 -17.67 -41.81 52.58
CA GLU A 5 -17.87 -41.69 51.12
C GLU A 5 -18.50 -40.35 50.70
N ILE A 6 -19.30 -39.74 51.58
CA ILE A 6 -19.91 -38.42 51.36
C ILE A 6 -18.83 -37.31 51.41
N LEU A 7 -17.77 -37.49 52.19
CA LEU A 7 -16.66 -36.54 52.27
C LEU A 7 -15.76 -36.60 51.01
N SER A 8 -15.65 -37.78 50.37
CA SER A 8 -14.85 -37.97 49.15
C SER A 8 -15.53 -37.43 47.89
N LEU A 9 -16.86 -37.49 47.78
CA LEU A 9 -17.58 -36.91 46.63
C LEU A 9 -17.61 -35.37 46.66
N SER A 10 -17.47 -34.77 47.85
CA SER A 10 -17.54 -33.32 48.04
C SER A 10 -16.24 -32.59 47.64
N ILE A 11 -15.11 -33.30 47.60
CA ILE A 11 -13.80 -32.73 47.22
C ILE A 11 -13.60 -32.80 45.69
N SER A 12 -14.17 -33.80 45.01
CA SER A 12 -14.06 -33.93 43.55
C SER A 12 -14.92 -32.93 42.76
N LEU A 13 -15.97 -32.37 43.36
CA LEU A 13 -16.81 -31.36 42.71
C LEU A 13 -16.28 -29.92 42.88
N LEU A 14 -15.35 -29.70 43.82
CA LEU A 14 -14.74 -28.38 44.06
C LEU A 14 -13.54 -28.09 43.16
N PHE A 15 -12.98 -29.10 42.48
CA PHE A 15 -11.85 -28.97 41.56
C PHE A 15 -12.24 -28.72 40.09
N LEU A 16 -13.52 -28.80 39.74
CA LEU A 16 -14.02 -28.51 38.38
C LEU A 16 -14.41 -27.05 38.15
N LEU A 17 -14.23 -26.18 39.15
CA LEU A 17 -14.43 -24.72 39.03
C LEU A 17 -13.10 -23.95 38.89
N PHE A 18 -12.03 -24.62 38.46
CA PHE A 18 -10.78 -23.96 38.09
C PHE A 18 -10.90 -23.34 36.70
N SER A 19 -11.55 -22.18 36.68
CA SER A 19 -11.20 -21.01 35.88
C SER A 19 -10.99 -21.24 34.38
N ALA A 20 -12.11 -21.29 33.65
CA ALA A 20 -12.13 -20.70 32.31
C ALA A 20 -11.91 -19.19 32.45
N ASN A 21 -10.66 -18.76 32.60
CA ASN A 21 -10.30 -17.38 32.36
C ASN A 21 -10.53 -17.15 30.87
N LEU A 22 -11.70 -16.64 30.49
CA LEU A 22 -11.85 -15.93 29.23
C LEU A 22 -10.89 -14.73 29.32
N TYR A 23 -9.67 -14.90 28.81
CA TYR A 23 -8.83 -13.77 28.49
C TYR A 23 -9.56 -13.01 27.39
N ALA A 24 -10.27 -11.94 27.78
CA ALA A 24 -10.71 -10.95 26.82
C ALA A 24 -9.47 -10.48 26.06
N ALA A 25 -9.55 -10.46 24.73
CA ALA A 25 -8.49 -9.86 23.93
C ALA A 25 -8.26 -8.43 24.44
N PRO A 26 -7.00 -7.94 24.47
CA PRO A 26 -6.76 -6.54 24.78
C PRO A 26 -7.59 -5.68 23.80
N PRO A 27 -8.15 -4.55 24.27
CA PRO A 27 -8.91 -3.65 23.41
C PRO A 27 -8.05 -3.21 22.22
N ALA A 28 -8.70 -3.00 21.08
CA ALA A 28 -8.02 -2.43 19.93
C ALA A 28 -7.55 -1.00 20.25
N CYS A 29 -6.47 -0.52 19.62
CA CYS A 29 -5.94 0.81 19.96
C CYS A 29 -6.98 1.92 19.79
N ASN A 30 -7.88 1.81 18.81
CA ASN A 30 -8.96 2.77 18.57
C ASN A 30 -10.10 2.72 19.61
N GLU A 31 -10.12 1.73 20.50
CA GLU A 31 -11.05 1.64 21.63
C GLU A 31 -10.46 2.29 22.91
N LEU A 32 -9.19 2.71 22.86
CA LEU A 32 -8.52 3.43 23.93
C LEU A 32 -8.69 4.94 23.73
N GLU A 33 -8.56 5.70 24.82
CA GLU A 33 -8.64 7.16 24.80
C GLU A 33 -7.32 7.79 25.29
N ASP A 34 -7.17 9.09 25.00
CA ASP A 34 -6.08 9.95 25.46
C ASP A 34 -4.67 9.38 25.21
N GLU A 35 -3.78 9.54 26.19
CA GLU A 35 -2.38 9.13 26.13
C GLU A 35 -2.22 7.61 25.94
N THR A 36 -3.17 6.82 26.47
CA THR A 36 -3.14 5.37 26.35
C THR A 36 -3.31 4.92 24.90
N ARG A 37 -4.18 5.61 24.14
CA ARG A 37 -4.32 5.39 22.70
C ARG A 37 -3.02 5.72 21.96
N ILE A 38 -2.42 6.87 22.24
CA ILE A 38 -1.16 7.30 21.58
C ILE A 38 -0.04 6.27 21.80
N LEU A 39 0.11 5.78 23.03
CA LEU A 39 1.12 4.77 23.34
C LEU A 39 0.86 3.42 22.66
N CYS A 40 -0.41 3.04 22.50
CA CYS A 40 -0.80 1.84 21.76
C CYS A 40 -0.42 1.95 20.27
N GLU A 41 -0.81 3.06 19.62
CA GLU A 41 -0.49 3.33 18.22
C GLU A 41 1.03 3.43 17.99
N ALA A 42 1.77 4.04 18.91
CA ALA A 42 3.23 4.14 18.81
C ALA A 42 3.91 2.76 18.82
N LYS A 43 3.41 1.82 19.63
CA LYS A 43 3.90 0.43 19.63
C LYS A 43 3.57 -0.29 18.32
N ALA A 44 2.36 -0.08 17.79
CA ALA A 44 1.96 -0.64 16.50
C ALA A 44 2.85 -0.12 15.36
N PHE A 45 3.10 1.19 15.33
CA PHE A 45 4.00 1.80 14.35
C PHE A 45 5.42 1.26 14.45
N ALA A 46 5.98 1.18 15.67
CA ALA A 46 7.32 0.64 15.88
C ALA A 46 7.45 -0.81 15.38
N ALA A 47 6.42 -1.63 15.59
CA ALA A 47 6.39 -3.00 15.08
C ALA A 47 6.33 -3.06 13.54
N ALA A 48 5.53 -2.19 12.92
CA ALA A 48 5.43 -2.09 11.47
C ALA A 48 6.75 -1.61 10.84
N ASP A 49 7.39 -0.59 11.42
CA ASP A 49 8.66 -0.05 10.94
C ASP A 49 9.80 -1.07 11.09
N HIS A 50 9.86 -1.78 12.23
CA HIS A 50 10.79 -2.90 12.40
C HIS A 50 10.61 -3.95 11.30
N ARG A 51 9.36 -4.36 11.03
CA ARG A 51 9.06 -5.32 9.97
C ARG A 51 9.49 -4.81 8.59
N LEU A 52 9.25 -3.54 8.28
CA LEU A 52 9.70 -2.93 7.02
C LEU A 52 11.23 -3.02 6.89
N ASN A 53 11.95 -2.65 7.95
CA ASN A 53 13.42 -2.68 8.01
C ASN A 53 13.99 -4.10 7.89
N GLU A 54 13.27 -5.13 8.35
CA GLU A 54 13.66 -6.53 8.14
C GLU A 54 13.39 -7.04 6.72
N ARG A 55 12.31 -6.59 6.08
CA ARG A 55 11.88 -7.09 4.76
C ARG A 55 12.61 -6.42 3.62
N TYR A 56 12.79 -5.10 3.68
CA TYR A 56 13.45 -4.32 2.65
C TYR A 56 14.81 -4.89 2.20
N PRO A 57 15.79 -5.18 3.08
CA PRO A 57 17.09 -5.71 2.66
C PRO A 57 16.96 -7.09 2.01
N LYS A 58 16.15 -7.99 2.58
CA LYS A 58 15.91 -9.35 2.05
C LYS A 58 15.31 -9.36 0.65
N ILE A 59 14.46 -8.38 0.35
CA ILE A 59 13.89 -8.19 -0.99
C ILE A 59 14.97 -7.66 -1.92
N ARG A 60 15.67 -6.60 -1.51
CA ARG A 60 16.68 -5.93 -2.33
C ARG A 60 17.84 -6.84 -2.72
N GLU A 61 18.30 -7.72 -1.82
CA GLU A 61 19.39 -8.68 -2.09
C GLU A 61 19.10 -9.63 -3.26
N LYS A 62 17.82 -9.88 -3.58
CA LYS A 62 17.41 -10.78 -4.66
C LYS A 62 17.28 -10.09 -6.02
N LEU A 63 17.51 -8.78 -6.08
CA LEU A 63 17.31 -7.97 -7.29
C LEU A 63 18.62 -7.77 -8.05
N SER A 64 18.52 -7.54 -9.36
CA SER A 64 19.63 -7.08 -10.19
C SER A 64 20.12 -5.69 -9.73
N ALA A 65 21.36 -5.32 -10.07
CA ALA A 65 21.94 -4.05 -9.63
C ALA A 65 21.11 -2.81 -10.06
N SER A 66 20.53 -2.83 -11.27
CA SER A 66 19.63 -1.77 -11.75
C SER A 66 18.41 -1.62 -10.85
N LEU A 67 17.78 -2.74 -10.52
CA LEU A 67 16.58 -2.80 -9.69
C LEU A 67 16.86 -2.50 -8.22
N GLN A 68 18.02 -2.86 -7.70
CA GLN A 68 18.44 -2.47 -6.36
C GLN A 68 18.54 -0.95 -6.23
N LYS A 69 19.13 -0.28 -7.23
CA LYS A 69 19.22 1.19 -7.27
C LYS A 69 17.82 1.81 -7.38
N ALA A 70 16.98 1.31 -8.28
CA ALA A 70 15.62 1.79 -8.45
C ALA A 70 14.78 1.63 -7.16
N LEU A 71 14.85 0.47 -6.50
CA LEU A 71 14.16 0.23 -5.23
C LEU A 71 14.67 1.13 -4.11
N LEU A 72 15.98 1.41 -4.05
CA LEU A 72 16.54 2.34 -3.06
C LEU A 72 16.01 3.76 -3.22
N GLU A 73 15.99 4.26 -4.45
CA GLU A 73 15.42 5.58 -4.75
C GLU A 73 13.93 5.63 -4.41
N GLN A 74 13.17 4.63 -4.85
CA GLN A 74 11.74 4.53 -4.57
C GLN A 74 11.47 4.48 -3.06
N GLN A 75 12.24 3.69 -2.30
CA GLN A 75 12.08 3.61 -0.84
C GLN A 75 12.33 4.95 -0.12
N ARG A 76 13.29 5.76 -0.58
CA ARG A 76 13.55 7.10 -0.02
C ARG A 76 12.38 8.03 -0.30
N ASN A 77 11.92 8.08 -1.54
CA ASN A 77 10.78 8.89 -1.93
C ASN A 77 9.51 8.46 -1.19
N TRP A 78 9.34 7.16 -0.92
CA TRP A 78 8.23 6.64 -0.14
C TRP A 78 8.26 7.08 1.32
N LEU A 79 9.43 7.15 1.97
CA LEU A 79 9.54 7.68 3.33
C LEU A 79 9.10 9.15 3.39
N GLU A 80 9.56 9.97 2.44
CA GLU A 80 9.15 11.37 2.33
C GLU A 80 7.63 11.51 2.09
N TYR A 81 7.08 10.70 1.20
CA TYR A 81 5.64 10.63 0.93
C TYR A 81 4.86 10.26 2.20
N ARG A 82 5.25 9.19 2.90
CA ARG A 82 4.59 8.74 4.13
C ARG A 82 4.52 9.86 5.16
N ASP A 83 5.67 10.46 5.44
CA ASP A 83 5.78 11.47 6.47
C ASP A 83 4.99 12.73 6.09
N SER A 84 5.05 13.15 4.82
CA SER A 84 4.29 14.28 4.29
C SER A 84 2.77 14.03 4.34
N MET A 85 2.30 12.88 3.88
CA MET A 85 0.88 12.52 3.84
C MET A 85 0.26 12.47 5.23
N CYS A 86 0.95 11.88 6.20
CA CYS A 86 0.47 11.84 7.58
C CYS A 86 0.63 13.19 8.28
N ALA A 87 1.54 14.06 7.81
CA ALA A 87 1.75 15.37 8.42
C ALA A 87 0.82 16.48 7.92
N MET A 88 0.47 16.44 6.63
CA MET A 88 -0.28 17.51 5.95
C MET A 88 -1.79 17.28 5.97
N ASN A 89 -2.27 16.12 6.41
CA ASN A 89 -3.70 15.82 6.42
C ASN A 89 -4.39 16.57 7.58
N PRO A 90 -5.20 17.60 7.31
CA PRO A 90 -5.86 18.37 8.36
C PRO A 90 -6.91 17.55 9.12
N SER A 91 -7.37 16.42 8.58
CA SER A 91 -8.30 15.52 9.25
C SER A 91 -7.63 14.67 10.34
N LEU A 92 -6.30 14.69 10.45
CA LEU A 92 -5.53 13.97 11.48
C LEU A 92 -5.12 14.92 12.61
N GLU A 93 -6.09 15.61 13.22
CA GLU A 93 -5.83 16.57 14.31
C GLU A 93 -5.35 15.86 15.59
N ASN A 94 -5.79 14.63 15.83
CA ASN A 94 -5.37 13.83 16.97
C ASN A 94 -3.99 13.19 16.72
N PRO A 95 -3.01 13.33 17.63
CA PRO A 95 -1.71 12.66 17.53
C PRO A 95 -1.80 11.14 17.30
N ALA A 96 -2.80 10.46 17.88
CA ALA A 96 -3.01 9.03 17.67
C ALA A 96 -3.36 8.70 16.21
N ASP A 97 -4.23 9.49 15.58
CA ASP A 97 -4.63 9.28 14.17
C ASP A 97 -3.43 9.46 13.23
N ARG A 98 -2.54 10.40 13.56
CA ARG A 98 -1.30 10.59 12.81
C ARG A 98 -0.37 9.39 12.89
N VAL A 99 -0.21 8.79 14.07
CA VAL A 99 0.61 7.60 14.27
C VAL A 99 -0.03 6.38 13.60
N GLN A 100 -1.35 6.27 13.64
CA GLN A 100 -2.09 5.24 12.90
C GLN A 100 -1.84 5.36 11.39
N CYS A 101 -1.90 6.57 10.81
CA CYS A 101 -1.55 6.80 9.40
C CYS A 101 -0.15 6.30 9.04
N LEU A 102 0.85 6.56 9.89
CA LEU A 102 2.22 6.08 9.67
C LEU A 102 2.28 4.54 9.65
N THR A 103 1.52 3.90 10.54
CA THR A 103 1.40 2.44 10.61
C THR A 103 0.77 1.89 9.33
N ASP A 104 -0.37 2.42 8.91
CA ASP A 104 -1.13 1.93 7.77
C ASP A 104 -0.35 2.05 6.46
N LEU A 105 0.28 3.21 6.22
CA LEU A 105 1.13 3.40 5.05
C LEU A 105 2.34 2.46 5.08
N THR A 106 2.93 2.21 6.25
CA THR A 106 4.07 1.29 6.41
C THR A 106 3.68 -0.16 6.14
N LEU A 107 2.50 -0.59 6.61
CA LEU A 107 1.99 -1.94 6.33
C LEU A 107 1.64 -2.12 4.84
N SER A 108 0.97 -1.12 4.24
CA SER A 108 0.70 -1.10 2.80
C SER A 108 1.99 -1.18 1.98
N ARG A 109 3.04 -0.47 2.42
CA ARG A 109 4.35 -0.52 1.79
C ARG A 109 4.98 -1.92 1.82
N ILE A 110 4.91 -2.60 2.96
CA ILE A 110 5.46 -3.96 3.07
C ILE A 110 4.76 -4.89 2.07
N ASP A 111 3.43 -4.80 1.96
CA ASP A 111 2.66 -5.59 1.00
C ASP A 111 3.05 -5.27 -0.46
N TYR A 112 3.16 -3.99 -0.79
CA TYR A 112 3.65 -3.54 -2.09
C TYR A 112 5.04 -4.10 -2.42
N LEU A 113 6.00 -4.01 -1.48
CA LEU A 113 7.35 -4.51 -1.69
C LEU A 113 7.37 -6.01 -1.97
N GLU A 114 6.62 -6.80 -1.19
CA GLU A 114 6.53 -8.26 -1.36
C GLU A 114 5.82 -8.66 -2.67
N LYS A 115 4.98 -7.79 -3.25
CA LYS A 115 4.27 -8.03 -4.52
C LYS A 115 5.07 -7.56 -5.74
N ALA A 116 5.47 -6.29 -5.78
CA ALA A 116 6.07 -5.64 -6.95
C ALA A 116 7.57 -5.96 -7.13
N TRP A 117 8.29 -6.24 -6.05
CA TRP A 117 9.75 -6.39 -6.05
C TRP A 117 10.22 -7.82 -5.90
N ARG A 118 9.49 -8.76 -6.52
CA ARG A 118 9.86 -10.19 -6.53
C ARG A 118 11.08 -10.45 -7.40
N GLU A 119 11.78 -11.54 -7.12
CA GLU A 119 12.90 -12.01 -7.95
C GLU A 119 12.43 -12.29 -9.39
N LYS A 120 11.31 -13.00 -9.53
CA LYS A 120 10.66 -13.28 -10.81
C LYS A 120 9.38 -12.45 -10.94
N ALA A 121 9.41 -11.45 -11.80
CA ALA A 121 8.23 -10.68 -12.17
C ALA A 121 7.39 -11.44 -13.23
N PRO A 122 6.07 -11.22 -13.28
CA PRO A 122 5.24 -11.71 -14.38
C PRO A 122 5.78 -11.26 -15.73
N THR A 123 5.72 -12.16 -16.71
CA THR A 123 6.14 -11.87 -18.09
C THR A 123 5.00 -11.24 -18.89
N GLY A 124 5.35 -10.47 -19.92
CA GLY A 124 4.39 -9.80 -20.78
C GLY A 124 3.95 -8.44 -20.22
N HIS A 125 2.87 -7.92 -20.76
CA HIS A 125 2.47 -6.52 -20.54
C HIS A 125 1.04 -6.36 -20.03
N ALA A 126 0.15 -7.30 -20.32
CA ALA A 126 -1.24 -7.23 -19.87
C ALA A 126 -1.34 -7.60 -18.39
N GLY A 127 -2.06 -6.79 -17.61
CA GLY A 127 -2.50 -6.95 -16.23
C GLY A 127 -2.22 -5.72 -15.38
N ASN A 128 -2.01 -5.90 -14.08
CA ASN A 128 -2.02 -4.80 -13.11
C ASN A 128 -0.61 -4.32 -12.75
N TYR A 129 -0.49 -3.03 -12.49
CA TYR A 129 0.72 -2.35 -12.06
C TYR A 129 0.40 -1.36 -10.95
N ASP A 130 1.36 -1.13 -10.07
CA ASP A 130 1.22 -0.26 -8.89
C ASP A 130 2.51 0.55 -8.71
N ASP A 131 2.40 1.82 -8.33
CA ASP A 131 3.55 2.70 -8.13
C ASP A 131 4.09 2.69 -6.68
N GLY A 132 3.31 2.20 -5.72
CA GLY A 132 3.61 2.23 -4.29
C GLY A 132 3.27 3.54 -3.58
N PHE A 133 2.57 4.46 -4.25
CA PHE A 133 2.19 5.81 -3.81
C PHE A 133 0.68 6.10 -3.97
N GLY A 134 -0.12 5.10 -4.33
CA GLY A 134 -1.57 5.24 -4.53
C GLY A 134 -1.99 5.42 -6.00
N GLY A 135 -1.09 5.18 -6.94
CA GLY A 135 -1.40 5.07 -8.36
C GLY A 135 -1.45 3.61 -8.82
N SER A 136 -2.44 3.30 -9.67
CA SER A 136 -2.57 2.00 -10.31
C SER A 136 -2.70 2.13 -11.83
N LEU A 137 -2.12 1.18 -12.55
CA LEU A 137 -2.23 1.07 -14.00
C LEU A 137 -2.66 -0.36 -14.35
N GLN A 138 -3.77 -0.49 -15.06
CA GLN A 138 -4.23 -1.74 -15.63
C GLN A 138 -4.06 -1.71 -17.15
N ILE A 139 -3.59 -2.83 -17.71
CA ILE A 139 -3.45 -3.03 -19.15
C ILE A 139 -4.16 -4.32 -19.55
N VAL A 140 -5.02 -4.26 -20.55
CA VAL A 140 -5.69 -5.42 -21.13
C VAL A 140 -5.41 -5.44 -22.62
N GLU A 141 -4.98 -6.59 -23.14
CA GLU A 141 -4.79 -6.77 -24.57
C GLU A 141 -6.09 -7.28 -25.22
N LYS A 142 -6.59 -6.54 -26.21
CA LYS A 142 -7.80 -6.90 -26.97
C LYS A 142 -7.61 -6.50 -28.44
N GLY A 143 -7.78 -7.46 -29.34
CA GLY A 143 -7.67 -7.21 -30.79
C GLY A 143 -6.32 -6.64 -31.23
N GLY A 144 -5.21 -7.05 -30.59
CA GLY A 144 -3.85 -6.56 -30.88
C GLY A 144 -3.60 -5.12 -30.43
N ARG A 145 -4.46 -4.56 -29.58
CA ARG A 145 -4.34 -3.23 -28.97
C ARG A 145 -4.33 -3.36 -27.46
N TRP A 146 -3.68 -2.42 -26.79
CA TRP A 146 -3.71 -2.31 -25.34
C TRP A 146 -4.77 -1.31 -24.92
N HIS A 147 -5.71 -1.77 -24.13
CA HIS A 147 -6.65 -0.94 -23.40
C HIS A 147 -6.06 -0.71 -22.03
N PHE A 148 -5.83 0.53 -21.64
CA PHE A 148 -5.28 0.86 -20.34
C PHE A 148 -6.28 1.68 -19.52
N LYS A 149 -6.20 1.50 -18.21
CA LYS A 149 -6.89 2.29 -17.19
C LYS A 149 -5.85 2.71 -16.15
N LEU A 150 -5.76 4.00 -15.89
CA LEU A 150 -4.79 4.62 -14.99
C LEU A 150 -5.55 5.39 -13.92
N GLU A 151 -5.32 5.06 -12.66
CA GLU A 151 -5.96 5.71 -11.53
C GLU A 151 -4.89 6.27 -10.59
N ALA A 152 -5.16 7.42 -9.98
CA ALA A 152 -4.28 8.00 -8.97
C ALA A 152 -5.11 8.62 -7.83
N VAL A 153 -4.80 8.19 -6.60
CA VAL A 153 -5.34 8.76 -5.36
C VAL A 153 -4.17 9.31 -4.56
N ARG A 154 -3.79 10.55 -4.86
CA ARG A 154 -2.64 11.21 -4.25
C ARG A 154 -3.04 12.58 -3.71
N GLY A 155 -2.73 12.86 -2.45
CA GLY A 155 -2.97 14.16 -1.81
C GLY A 155 -4.04 14.13 -0.70
N PRO A 156 -4.20 15.26 0.02
CA PRO A 156 -5.01 15.33 1.24
C PRO A 156 -6.52 15.23 0.99
N THR A 157 -6.94 15.32 -0.27
CA THR A 157 -8.34 15.08 -0.64
C THR A 157 -8.39 13.80 -1.43
N SER A 158 -9.20 12.85 -0.97
CA SER A 158 -9.38 11.50 -1.52
C SER A 158 -10.05 11.46 -2.90
N HIS A 159 -9.79 12.45 -3.76
CA HIS A 159 -10.26 12.44 -5.14
C HIS A 159 -9.49 11.38 -5.92
N VAL A 160 -10.23 10.53 -6.63
CA VAL A 160 -9.68 9.58 -7.58
C VAL A 160 -9.58 10.29 -8.92
N GLY A 161 -8.37 10.46 -9.43
CA GLY A 161 -8.16 10.72 -10.84
C GLY A 161 -8.22 9.43 -11.62
N GLU A 162 -8.97 9.39 -12.72
CA GLU A 162 -9.06 8.23 -13.59
C GLU A 162 -8.81 8.66 -15.04
N PHE A 163 -8.10 7.81 -15.77
CA PHE A 163 -7.78 8.04 -17.17
C PHE A 163 -7.71 6.72 -17.93
N GLU A 164 -8.46 6.60 -19.02
CA GLU A 164 -8.53 5.39 -19.83
C GLU A 164 -8.17 5.68 -21.29
N GLY A 165 -7.64 4.68 -21.97
CA GLY A 165 -7.30 4.84 -23.38
C GLY A 165 -6.94 3.55 -24.09
N VAL A 166 -6.72 3.68 -25.40
CA VAL A 166 -6.33 2.55 -26.26
C VAL A 166 -5.07 2.91 -27.04
N MET A 167 -4.03 2.12 -26.89
CA MET A 167 -2.74 2.30 -27.56
C MET A 167 -2.32 1.05 -28.35
N PRO A 168 -1.46 1.18 -29.38
CA PRO A 168 -0.75 0.02 -29.91
C PRO A 168 0.11 -0.64 -28.82
N PRO A 169 0.53 -1.91 -28.99
CA PRO A 169 1.43 -2.56 -28.06
C PRO A 169 2.70 -1.72 -27.84
N LEU A 170 3.05 -1.47 -26.57
CA LEU A 170 4.21 -0.64 -26.22
C LEU A 170 5.51 -1.39 -26.58
N LYS A 171 6.28 -0.80 -27.49
CA LYS A 171 7.64 -1.28 -27.81
C LYS A 171 8.63 -0.72 -26.80
N ASP A 172 8.94 0.56 -26.93
CA ASP A 172 9.86 1.28 -26.03
C ASP A 172 9.15 2.49 -25.41
N GLU A 173 8.53 3.35 -26.22
CA GLU A 173 7.78 4.50 -25.77
C GLU A 173 6.49 4.70 -26.57
N TYR A 174 5.53 5.40 -25.98
CA TYR A 174 4.29 5.80 -26.65
C TYR A 174 3.76 7.10 -26.05
N TYR A 175 3.36 8.05 -26.91
CA TYR A 175 2.67 9.26 -26.51
C TYR A 175 1.18 9.09 -26.75
N PHE A 176 0.41 9.10 -25.66
CA PHE A 176 -1.03 9.08 -25.69
C PHE A 176 -1.59 10.50 -25.62
N LYS A 177 -2.68 10.74 -26.35
CA LYS A 177 -3.44 11.97 -26.31
C LYS A 177 -4.93 11.64 -26.19
N SER A 178 -5.60 12.22 -25.20
CA SER A 178 -7.03 11.96 -24.89
C SER A 178 -8.02 12.44 -25.95
N GLY A 179 -7.63 13.38 -26.81
CA GLY A 179 -8.52 13.94 -27.81
C GLY A 179 -7.87 15.03 -28.66
N SER A 180 -8.70 15.89 -29.23
CA SER A 180 -8.28 17.03 -30.06
C SER A 180 -8.68 18.36 -29.42
N GLY A 181 -7.89 19.41 -29.62
CA GLY A 181 -8.13 20.75 -29.05
C GLY A 181 -7.10 21.13 -27.98
N ASP A 182 -7.41 22.20 -27.24
CA ASP A 182 -6.50 22.78 -26.25
C ASP A 182 -6.55 22.07 -24.88
N ASP A 183 -7.71 21.51 -24.52
CA ASP A 183 -8.00 20.81 -23.25
C ASP A 183 -7.71 19.30 -23.34
N VAL A 184 -6.49 18.97 -23.75
CA VAL A 184 -6.03 17.59 -23.92
C VAL A 184 -5.07 17.22 -22.80
N CYS A 185 -5.26 16.02 -22.24
CA CYS A 185 -4.22 15.36 -21.45
C CYS A 185 -3.36 14.47 -22.35
N GLU A 186 -2.05 14.75 -22.32
CA GLU A 186 -0.99 14.05 -23.02
C GLU A 186 -0.11 13.32 -22.01
N LEU A 187 -0.02 12.00 -22.17
CA LEU A 187 0.78 11.12 -21.34
C LEU A 187 1.87 10.47 -22.19
N GLN A 188 3.08 10.42 -21.67
CA GLN A 188 4.15 9.59 -22.22
C GLN A 188 4.23 8.30 -21.41
N PHE A 189 4.17 7.16 -22.09
CA PHE A 189 4.43 5.84 -21.54
C PHE A 189 5.82 5.40 -21.99
N LEU A 190 6.66 4.98 -21.06
CA LEU A 190 8.01 4.52 -21.31
C LEU A 190 8.22 3.15 -20.67
N ARG A 191 8.68 2.19 -21.47
CA ARG A 191 8.96 0.83 -21.01
C ARG A 191 10.22 0.81 -20.16
N ARG A 192 10.12 0.18 -19.00
CA ARG A 192 11.24 -0.20 -18.14
C ARG A 192 11.31 -1.73 -18.02
N GLU A 193 12.39 -2.24 -17.43
CA GLU A 193 12.68 -3.68 -17.31
C GLU A 193 11.49 -4.50 -16.76
N ARG A 194 10.80 -3.97 -15.75
CA ARG A 194 9.63 -4.61 -15.09
C ARG A 194 8.53 -3.61 -14.70
N ALA A 195 8.53 -2.45 -15.34
CA ALA A 195 7.65 -1.35 -15.00
C ALA A 195 7.29 -0.55 -16.26
N ILE A 196 6.28 0.28 -16.12
CA ILE A 196 5.91 1.29 -17.10
C ILE A 196 6.02 2.62 -16.39
N GLU A 197 6.86 3.50 -16.92
CA GLU A 197 6.93 4.88 -16.48
C GLU A 197 5.88 5.68 -17.24
N VAL A 198 5.08 6.43 -16.51
CA VAL A 198 4.09 7.35 -17.06
C VAL A 198 4.52 8.76 -16.68
N SER A 199 4.55 9.66 -17.65
CA SER A 199 4.85 11.07 -17.44
C SER A 199 3.73 11.93 -18.01
N GLU A 200 3.23 12.88 -17.23
CA GLU A 200 2.27 13.88 -17.70
C GLU A 200 3.03 14.95 -18.49
N VAL A 201 2.86 14.96 -19.82
CA VAL A 201 3.49 15.94 -20.71
C VAL A 201 2.69 17.23 -20.70
N LYS A 202 1.36 17.11 -20.81
CA LYS A 202 0.41 18.24 -20.75
C LYS A 202 -0.90 17.71 -20.21
N CYS A 203 -1.21 17.88 -18.92
CA CYS A 203 -2.48 17.45 -18.33
C CYS A 203 -3.09 18.51 -17.40
N SER A 204 -2.79 19.79 -17.66
CA SER A 204 -3.07 20.92 -16.76
C SER A 204 -4.54 21.06 -16.36
N TYR A 205 -5.48 20.66 -17.21
CA TYR A 205 -6.91 20.64 -16.90
C TYR A 205 -7.25 19.75 -15.69
N TYR A 206 -6.55 18.63 -15.52
CA TYR A 206 -6.80 17.66 -14.44
C TYR A 206 -6.15 18.06 -13.09
N HIS A 207 -5.26 19.05 -13.08
CA HIS A 207 -4.69 19.54 -11.81
C HIS A 207 -5.71 20.30 -10.94
N GLY A 208 -6.84 20.73 -11.52
CA GLY A 208 -7.96 21.30 -10.75
C GLY A 208 -8.58 20.32 -9.74
N VAL A 209 -8.41 19.01 -9.94
CA VAL A 209 -8.84 17.94 -9.01
C VAL A 209 -7.68 17.24 -8.30
N ARG A 210 -6.44 17.72 -8.46
CA ARG A 210 -5.21 17.20 -7.83
C ARG A 210 -4.92 15.72 -8.11
N ALA A 211 -5.34 15.22 -9.26
CA ALA A 211 -4.86 13.92 -9.75
C ALA A 211 -3.48 14.10 -10.40
N TYR A 212 -2.51 13.29 -9.97
CA TYR A 212 -1.16 13.27 -10.53
C TYR A 212 -0.85 11.86 -10.99
N PHE A 213 -0.78 11.68 -12.30
CA PHE A 213 -0.64 10.37 -12.94
C PHE A 213 0.82 9.98 -13.17
N SER A 214 1.76 10.93 -13.08
CA SER A 214 3.17 10.66 -13.30
C SER A 214 3.73 9.67 -12.27
N GLY A 215 4.48 8.66 -12.69
CA GLY A 215 5.03 7.65 -11.79
C GLY A 215 5.64 6.45 -12.51
N ILE A 216 6.30 5.58 -11.75
CA ILE A 216 6.84 4.31 -12.25
C ILE A 216 5.99 3.18 -11.68
N TYR A 217 5.18 2.58 -12.53
CA TYR A 217 4.22 1.55 -12.17
C TYR A 217 4.86 0.18 -12.35
N TYR A 218 5.14 -0.50 -11.24
CA TYR A 218 5.78 -1.81 -11.22
C TYR A 218 4.76 -2.92 -11.38
N ARG A 219 5.16 -3.98 -12.08
CA ARG A 219 4.26 -5.07 -12.40
C ARG A 219 3.83 -5.83 -11.14
N MET A 220 2.51 -5.98 -10.97
CA MET A 220 1.92 -6.78 -9.91
C MET A 220 1.72 -8.24 -10.34
N PRO A 221 1.72 -9.20 -9.39
CA PRO A 221 1.51 -10.62 -9.65
C PRO A 221 0.29 -10.94 -10.51
#